data_AF-A0A954JEJ8-F1
#
_entry.id   AF-A0A954JEJ8-F1
#
_cell.length_a   1.000
_cell.length_b   1.000
_cell.length_c   1.000
_cell.angle_alpha   90.00
_cell.angle_beta   90.00
_cell.angle_gamma   90.00
#
_symmetry.space_group_name_H-M   'P 1'
#
loop_
_entity.id
_entity.type
_entity.pdbx_description
1 polymer ?
#
loop_
_entity_poly.entity_id
_entity_poly.type
_entity_poly.pdbx_seq_one_letter_code
_entity_poly.pdbx_strand_id
1 'polypeptide(L)'
;MPAFMRLAGIEGEATDSQHKGWIIIQSMSSPIYRSIPEGARDQQRTKGETTLGDVVVVRDMDKSSVPIQQACANGTFYPEVEVHFCTTVKNKQEPYLKYKLKDVILTSYSFHGNSTGTPIPSEELTLGYTKAELTYVTVDPKTGTPQGQVPGSYSPGEGRA
;
A
#
# COMPACT_ATOMS: atom_id res chain seq x y z
N MET A 1 -3.62 -11.37 10.39
CA MET A 1 -2.39 -11.29 9.57
C MET A 1 -1.97 -9.84 9.56
N PRO A 2 -0.78 -9.47 10.05
CA PRO A 2 -0.36 -8.09 10.12
C PRO A 2 0.03 -7.56 8.75
N ALA A 3 -0.13 -6.25 8.58
CA ALA A 3 0.37 -5.53 7.44
C ALA A 3 1.20 -4.33 7.92
N PHE A 4 2.27 -4.03 7.20
CA PHE A 4 3.22 -2.99 7.57
C PHE A 4 3.48 -2.08 6.38
N MET A 5 3.66 -0.79 6.65
CA MET A 5 4.01 0.23 5.66
C MET A 5 5.30 0.94 6.08
N ARG A 6 6.19 1.19 5.13
CA ARG A 6 7.40 1.99 5.31
C ARG A 6 7.29 3.26 4.49
N LEU A 7 7.42 4.40 5.16
CA LEU A 7 7.56 5.72 4.57
C LEU A 7 8.93 6.27 5.02
N ALA A 8 9.80 6.64 4.08
CA ALA A 8 11.16 7.08 4.43
C ALA A 8 11.13 8.32 5.34
N GLY A 9 11.87 8.30 6.45
CA GLY A 9 11.91 9.40 7.41
C GLY A 9 10.74 9.44 8.41
N ILE A 10 9.81 8.49 8.36
CA ILE A 10 8.73 8.35 9.34
C ILE A 10 8.84 6.99 10.05
N GLU A 11 9.02 7.02 11.37
CA GLU A 11 9.06 5.81 12.19
C GLU A 11 7.69 5.49 12.79
N GLY A 12 7.21 4.28 12.54
CA GLY A 12 6.04 3.68 13.22
C GLY A 12 6.42 2.86 14.45
N GLU A 13 5.42 2.13 14.98
CA GLU A 13 5.55 1.38 16.24
C GLU A 13 5.72 -0.15 16.07
N ALA A 14 5.87 -0.65 14.84
CA ALA A 14 6.08 -2.08 14.64
C ALA A 14 7.34 -2.60 15.37
N THR A 15 7.17 -3.65 16.16
CA THR A 15 8.24 -4.33 16.91
C THR A 15 8.68 -5.64 16.27
N ASP A 16 8.01 -6.06 15.19
CA ASP A 16 8.37 -7.26 14.44
C ASP A 16 9.83 -7.16 13.93
N SER A 17 10.56 -8.26 14.01
CA SER A 17 12.00 -8.28 13.69
C SER A 17 12.31 -7.93 12.23
N GLN A 18 11.40 -8.21 11.29
CA GLN A 18 11.59 -7.92 9.86
C GLN A 18 11.00 -6.56 9.45
N HIS A 19 10.17 -5.95 10.30
CA HIS A 19 9.48 -4.68 10.04
C HIS A 19 9.68 -3.68 11.19
N LYS A 20 10.80 -3.73 11.90
CA LYS A 20 11.05 -2.89 13.07
C LYS A 20 10.99 -1.41 12.69
N GLY A 21 10.17 -0.64 13.40
CA GLY A 21 9.95 0.79 13.16
C GLY A 21 9.08 1.09 11.93
N TRP A 22 8.50 0.08 11.28
CA TRP A 22 7.50 0.30 10.24
C TRP A 22 6.16 0.69 10.87
N ILE A 23 5.31 1.28 10.04
CA ILE A 23 3.94 1.65 10.40
C ILE A 23 3.08 0.40 10.34
N ILE A 24 2.26 0.16 11.36
CA ILE A 24 1.27 -0.93 11.35
C ILE A 24 0.02 -0.41 10.65
N ILE A 25 -0.48 -1.16 9.66
CA ILE A 25 -1.71 -0.80 8.93
C ILE A 25 -2.77 -1.90 9.12
N GLN A 26 -4.04 -1.50 9.08
CA GLN A 26 -5.18 -2.41 9.21
C GLN A 26 -5.65 -2.91 7.84
N SER A 27 -5.69 -2.02 6.84
CA SER A 27 -6.10 -2.39 5.49
C SER A 27 -5.49 -1.47 4.43
N MET A 28 -5.53 -1.94 3.19
CA MET A 28 -5.13 -1.17 2.02
C MET A 28 -6.04 -1.52 0.84
N SER A 29 -6.34 -0.54 0.00
CA SER A 29 -6.88 -0.76 -1.34
C SER A 29 -6.01 -0.05 -2.39
N SER A 30 -5.93 -0.63 -3.59
CA SER A 30 -5.23 -0.03 -4.74
C SER A 30 -6.04 -0.25 -6.01
N PRO A 31 -6.94 0.67 -6.36
CA PRO A 31 -7.77 0.53 -7.54
C PRO A 31 -7.03 0.94 -8.82
N ILE A 32 -7.25 0.19 -9.89
CA ILE A 32 -6.77 0.49 -11.24
C ILE A 32 -7.99 0.61 -12.14
N TYR A 33 -8.09 1.74 -12.83
CA TYR A 33 -9.20 2.01 -13.74
C TYR A 33 -8.70 1.99 -15.19
N ARG A 34 -9.56 1.53 -16.10
CA ARG A 34 -9.32 1.65 -17.54
C ARG A 34 -10.58 2.18 -18.21
N SER A 35 -10.43 3.23 -19.01
CA SER A 35 -11.53 3.72 -19.84
C SER A 35 -11.80 2.72 -20.96
N ILE A 36 -13.06 2.31 -21.15
CA ILE A 36 -13.47 1.46 -22.29
C ILE A 36 -14.58 2.23 -23.00
N PRO A 37 -14.37 2.66 -24.27
CA PRO A 37 -15.39 3.39 -25.01
C PRO A 37 -16.70 2.61 -25.11
N GLU A 38 -17.82 3.31 -25.08
CA GLU A 38 -19.13 2.71 -25.27
C GLU A 38 -19.22 2.01 -26.63
N GLY A 39 -19.76 0.79 -26.66
CA GLY A 39 -19.88 -0.01 -27.88
C GLY A 39 -18.58 -0.66 -28.38
N ALA A 40 -17.44 -0.49 -27.70
CA ALA A 40 -16.17 -1.09 -28.11
C ALA A 40 -16.23 -2.63 -28.15
N ARG A 41 -15.80 -3.23 -29.26
CA ARG A 41 -15.70 -4.68 -29.47
C ARG A 41 -14.27 -5.11 -29.79
N ASP A 42 -13.93 -6.35 -29.44
CA ASP A 42 -12.64 -6.98 -29.75
C ASP A 42 -11.42 -6.10 -29.39
N GLN A 43 -10.52 -5.86 -30.34
CA GLN A 43 -9.31 -5.05 -30.17
C GLN A 43 -9.59 -3.58 -29.80
N GLN A 44 -10.80 -3.07 -30.02
CA GLN A 44 -11.13 -1.69 -29.61
C GLN A 44 -11.12 -1.54 -28.08
N ARG A 45 -11.34 -2.63 -27.33
CA ARG A 45 -11.34 -2.63 -25.86
C ARG A 45 -9.94 -2.45 -25.25
N THR A 46 -8.87 -2.60 -26.03
CA THR A 46 -7.49 -2.43 -25.53
C THR A 46 -6.97 -0.99 -25.67
N LYS A 47 -7.67 -0.13 -26.43
CA LYS A 47 -7.25 1.25 -26.71
C LYS A 47 -7.54 2.25 -25.57
N GLY A 48 -8.15 1.78 -24.49
CA GLY A 48 -8.46 2.56 -23.30
C GLY A 48 -7.24 3.13 -22.58
N GLU A 49 -7.41 4.28 -21.94
CA GLU A 49 -6.41 4.86 -21.04
C GLU A 49 -6.49 4.23 -19.66
N THR A 50 -5.34 4.05 -19.00
CA THR A 50 -5.28 3.54 -17.62
C THR A 50 -5.07 4.70 -16.67
N THR A 51 -5.90 4.74 -15.64
CA THR A 51 -5.76 5.66 -14.51
C THR A 51 -5.45 4.82 -13.28
N LEU A 52 -4.33 5.13 -12.61
CA LEU A 52 -4.07 4.57 -11.29
C LEU A 52 -4.85 5.41 -10.28
N GLY A 53 -5.74 4.77 -9.53
CA GLY A 53 -6.38 5.44 -8.41
C GLY A 53 -5.44 5.47 -7.21
N ASP A 54 -5.73 6.40 -6.31
CA ASP A 54 -4.97 6.53 -5.06
C ASP A 54 -5.06 5.24 -4.24
N VAL A 55 -3.93 4.91 -3.63
CA VAL A 55 -3.88 3.85 -2.63
C VAL A 55 -4.49 4.38 -1.34
N VAL A 56 -5.50 3.69 -0.81
CA VAL A 56 -6.12 4.05 0.46
C VAL A 56 -5.59 3.12 1.54
N VAL A 57 -5.08 3.66 2.63
CA VAL A 57 -4.59 2.91 3.80
C VAL A 57 -5.40 3.31 5.02
N VAL A 58 -5.92 2.31 5.73
CA VAL A 58 -6.58 2.48 7.03
C VAL A 58 -5.69 1.93 8.13
N ARG A 59 -5.59 2.64 9.24
CA ARG A 59 -4.72 2.31 10.37
C ARG A 59 -5.25 2.91 11.67
N ASP A 60 -4.66 2.50 12.78
CA ASP A 60 -4.82 3.19 14.06
C ASP A 60 -3.75 4.28 14.21
N MET A 61 -4.10 5.33 14.96
CA MET A 61 -3.19 6.41 15.30
C MET A 61 -2.01 5.88 16.15
N ASP A 62 -0.79 6.24 15.79
CA ASP A 62 0.43 5.95 16.55
C ASP A 62 1.41 7.14 16.47
N LYS A 63 2.63 7.04 17.01
CA LYS A 63 3.61 8.14 16.94
C LYS A 63 3.91 8.66 15.52
N SER A 64 3.72 7.86 14.48
CA SER A 64 3.94 8.25 13.09
C SER A 64 2.80 9.10 12.50
N SER A 65 1.64 9.17 13.16
CA SER A 65 0.49 9.93 12.67
C SER A 65 0.79 11.43 12.58
N VAL A 66 1.56 11.99 13.52
CA VAL A 66 1.96 13.41 13.52
C VAL A 66 2.80 13.78 12.28
N PRO A 67 3.93 13.10 11.99
CA PRO A 67 4.69 13.42 10.78
C PRO A 67 3.95 13.08 9.48
N ILE A 68 3.03 12.10 9.48
CA ILE A 68 2.18 11.79 8.32
C ILE A 68 1.22 12.96 8.02
N GLN A 69 0.57 13.50 9.05
CA GLN A 69 -0.28 14.70 8.91
C GLN A 69 0.51 15.87 8.34
N GLN A 70 1.71 16.12 8.90
CA GLN A 70 2.59 17.18 8.44
C GLN A 70 3.03 16.95 6.98
N ALA A 71 3.34 15.70 6.62
CA ALA A 71 3.73 15.35 5.26
C ALA A 71 2.61 15.58 4.24
N CYS A 72 1.37 15.22 4.61
CA CYS A 72 0.19 15.51 3.78
C CYS A 72 -0.04 17.02 3.63
N ALA A 73 -0.02 17.77 4.74
CA ALA A 73 -0.26 19.21 4.73
C ALA A 73 0.79 19.99 3.93
N ASN A 74 2.03 19.52 3.91
CA ASN A 74 3.14 20.19 3.23
C ASN A 74 3.43 19.67 1.81
N GLY A 75 2.69 18.64 1.34
CA GLY A 75 2.96 18.02 0.04
C GLY A 75 4.33 17.35 -0.03
N THR A 76 4.78 16.70 1.05
CA THR A 76 6.08 16.02 1.09
C THR A 76 6.12 14.88 0.07
N PHE A 77 7.18 14.88 -0.73
CA PHE A 77 7.45 13.85 -1.73
C PHE A 77 8.26 12.68 -1.17
N TYR A 78 7.82 11.46 -1.49
CA TYR A 78 8.48 10.21 -1.12
C TYR A 78 8.89 9.44 -2.37
N PRO A 79 10.19 9.22 -2.62
CA PRO A 79 10.64 8.45 -3.79
C PRO A 79 10.10 7.00 -3.81
N GLU A 80 9.87 6.42 -2.62
CA GLU A 80 9.37 5.06 -2.48
C GLU A 80 8.54 4.92 -1.19
N VAL A 81 7.43 4.18 -1.29
CA VAL A 81 6.68 3.65 -0.15
C VAL A 81 6.55 2.14 -0.33
N GLU A 82 6.77 1.37 0.73
CA GLU A 82 6.70 -0.09 0.68
C GLU A 82 5.66 -0.60 1.67
N VAL A 83 4.80 -1.53 1.22
CA VAL A 83 3.75 -2.16 2.02
C VAL A 83 3.91 -3.67 1.95
N HIS A 84 3.94 -4.33 3.10
CA HIS A 84 4.01 -5.78 3.22
C HIS A 84 2.77 -6.32 3.92
N PHE A 85 2.07 -7.25 3.28
CA PHE A 85 1.11 -8.12 3.98
C PHE A 85 1.81 -9.42 4.36
N CYS A 86 1.70 -9.78 5.64
CA CYS A 86 2.45 -10.89 6.20
C CYS A 86 1.53 -12.02 6.67
N THR A 87 2.05 -13.23 6.58
CA THR A 87 1.47 -14.41 7.22
C THR A 87 2.43 -14.93 8.28
N THR A 88 1.90 -15.64 9.28
CA THR A 88 2.72 -16.19 10.35
C THR A 88 3.30 -17.54 9.91
N VAL A 89 4.63 -17.63 9.80
CA VAL A 89 5.35 -18.88 9.48
C VAL A 89 6.37 -19.13 10.58
N LYS A 90 6.25 -20.24 11.30
CA LYS A 90 7.17 -20.61 12.40
C LYS A 90 7.42 -19.46 13.39
N ASN A 91 6.33 -18.78 13.81
CA ASN A 91 6.34 -17.62 14.71
C ASN A 91 7.03 -16.35 14.16
N LYS A 92 7.22 -16.24 12.85
CA LYS A 92 7.73 -15.04 12.16
C LYS A 92 6.68 -14.47 11.22
N GLN A 93 6.69 -13.15 11.03
CA GLN A 93 5.79 -12.46 10.10
C GLN A 93 6.44 -12.36 8.72
N GLU A 94 6.19 -13.37 7.88
CA GLU A 94 6.79 -13.46 6.55
C GLU A 94 5.87 -12.79 5.51
N PRO A 95 6.37 -11.86 4.67
CA PRO A 95 5.57 -11.23 3.63
C PRO A 95 5.11 -12.24 2.56
N TYR A 96 3.81 -12.33 2.32
CA TYR A 96 3.25 -13.04 1.16
C TYR A 96 2.88 -12.09 0.01
N LEU A 97 2.72 -10.80 0.32
CA LEU A 97 2.48 -9.75 -0.67
C LEU A 97 3.35 -8.55 -0.34
N LYS A 98 4.18 -8.15 -1.30
CA LYS A 98 4.97 -6.93 -1.23
C LYS A 98 4.50 -5.97 -2.29
N TYR A 99 4.25 -4.73 -1.89
CA TYR A 99 3.76 -3.70 -2.78
C TYR A 99 4.61 -2.44 -2.60
N LYS A 100 5.20 -1.99 -3.70
CA LYS A 100 6.13 -0.88 -3.70
C LYS A 100 5.61 0.19 -4.65
N LEU A 101 5.41 1.38 -4.11
CA LEU A 101 4.94 2.56 -4.81
C LEU A 101 6.13 3.48 -5.07
N LYS A 102 6.13 4.14 -6.23
CA LYS A 102 7.16 5.11 -6.64
C LYS A 102 6.56 6.49 -6.85
N ASP A 103 7.38 7.50 -6.58
CA ASP A 103 7.04 8.92 -6.69
C ASP A 103 5.74 9.27 -5.98
N VAL A 104 5.73 9.04 -4.67
CA VAL A 104 4.54 9.06 -3.84
C VAL A 104 4.34 10.41 -3.17
N ILE A 105 3.10 10.87 -3.14
CA ILE A 105 2.64 11.97 -2.29
C ILE A 105 1.43 11.52 -1.46
N LEU A 106 1.25 12.08 -0.27
CA LEU A 106 -0.01 11.93 0.45
C LEU A 106 -1.03 12.91 -0.13
N THR A 107 -2.09 12.38 -0.74
CA THR A 107 -3.14 13.17 -1.40
C THR A 107 -4.26 13.56 -0.44
N SER A 108 -4.48 12.78 0.62
CA SER A 108 -5.36 13.13 1.72
C SER A 108 -4.97 12.43 3.02
N TYR A 109 -5.43 12.99 4.13
CA TYR A 109 -5.38 12.39 5.45
C TYR A 109 -6.63 12.80 6.23
N SER A 110 -7.23 11.84 6.94
CA SER A 110 -8.32 12.08 7.88
C SER A 110 -8.19 11.13 9.07
N PHE A 111 -8.68 11.56 10.23
CA PHE A 111 -8.81 10.68 11.39
C PHE A 111 -10.18 10.87 12.04
N HIS A 112 -10.69 9.79 12.62
CA HIS A 112 -11.94 9.75 13.36
C HIS A 112 -11.68 9.18 14.74
N GLY A 113 -12.01 9.97 15.77
CA GLY A 113 -11.94 9.56 17.17
C GLY A 113 -13.29 9.72 17.84
N ASN A 114 -13.68 8.75 18.66
CA ASN A 114 -14.88 8.84 19.49
C ASN A 114 -14.48 9.02 20.95
N SER A 115 -15.22 9.85 21.70
CA SER A 115 -15.04 10.01 23.14
C SER A 115 -15.57 8.81 23.95
N THR A 116 -16.28 7.89 23.29
CA THR A 116 -16.81 6.64 23.84
C THR A 116 -16.45 5.47 22.92
N GLY A 117 -16.09 4.32 23.48
CA GLY A 117 -15.67 3.14 22.71
C GLY A 117 -14.15 2.98 22.63
N THR A 118 -13.63 2.64 21.45
CA THR A 118 -12.19 2.40 21.23
C THR A 118 -11.39 3.67 21.51
N PRO A 119 -10.38 3.62 22.40
CA PRO A 119 -9.66 4.81 22.83
C PRO A 119 -8.69 5.37 21.77
N ILE A 120 -8.32 4.55 20.78
CA ILE A 120 -7.36 4.94 19.75
C ILE A 120 -8.15 5.40 18.51
N PRO A 121 -7.93 6.62 18.00
CA PRO A 121 -8.54 7.08 16.75
C PRO A 121 -8.11 6.22 15.56
N SER A 122 -9.05 6.00 14.64
CA SER A 122 -8.79 5.38 13.35
C SER A 122 -8.47 6.45 12.31
N GLU A 123 -7.55 6.17 11.41
CA GLU A 123 -7.06 7.12 10.42
C GLU A 123 -7.10 6.50 9.02
N GLU A 124 -7.44 7.32 8.04
CA GLU A 124 -7.39 7.02 6.62
C GLU A 124 -6.45 8.01 5.94
N LEU A 125 -5.47 7.49 5.20
CA LEU A 125 -4.59 8.27 4.35
C LEU A 125 -4.64 7.74 2.91
N THR A 126 -4.52 8.65 1.95
CA THR A 126 -4.48 8.31 0.53
C THR A 126 -3.14 8.68 -0.08
N LEU A 127 -2.63 7.80 -0.95
CA LEU A 127 -1.32 7.90 -1.57
C LEU A 127 -1.49 7.97 -3.09
N GLY A 128 -1.13 9.10 -3.68
CA GLY A 128 -0.94 9.25 -5.13
C GLY A 128 0.46 8.78 -5.51
N TYR A 129 0.60 8.11 -6.66
CA TYR A 129 1.86 7.50 -7.10
C TYR A 129 1.92 7.40 -8.64
N THR A 130 3.13 7.20 -9.20
CA THR A 130 3.32 7.10 -10.67
C THR A 130 3.50 5.67 -11.15
N LYS A 131 4.05 4.80 -10.30
CA LYS A 131 4.36 3.40 -10.62
C LYS A 131 4.20 2.50 -9.40
N ALA A 132 3.70 1.30 -9.62
CA ALA A 132 3.65 0.25 -8.62
C ALA A 132 4.36 -1.01 -9.08
N GLU A 133 5.03 -1.66 -8.13
CA GLU A 133 5.62 -2.99 -8.24
C GLU A 133 4.96 -3.89 -7.20
N LEU A 134 4.41 -5.01 -7.65
CA LEU A 134 3.75 -6.02 -6.82
C LEU A 134 4.57 -7.31 -6.90
N THR A 135 4.87 -7.91 -5.76
CA THR A 135 5.46 -9.25 -5.68
C THR A 135 4.58 -10.12 -4.79
N TYR A 136 3.98 -11.15 -5.38
CA TYR A 136 3.29 -12.19 -4.62
C TYR A 136 4.27 -13.33 -4.33
N VAL A 137 4.42 -13.72 -3.08
CA VAL A 137 5.26 -14.84 -2.66
C VAL A 137 4.38 -16.07 -2.55
N THR A 138 4.66 -17.09 -3.35
CA THR A 138 3.97 -18.37 -3.23
C THR A 138 4.52 -19.12 -2.04
N VAL A 139 3.63 -19.69 -1.23
CA VAL A 139 3.99 -20.44 -0.03
C VAL A 139 3.43 -21.85 -0.11
N ASP A 140 4.15 -22.80 0.48
CA ASP A 140 3.66 -24.16 0.67
C ASP A 140 2.42 -24.14 1.59
N PRO A 141 1.26 -24.69 1.18
CA PRO A 141 0.03 -24.60 1.96
C PRO A 141 0.09 -25.29 3.32
N LYS A 142 1.01 -26.25 3.53
CA LYS A 142 1.11 -27.03 4.78
C LYS A 142 2.11 -26.41 5.75
N THR A 143 3.20 -25.86 5.23
CA THR A 143 4.34 -25.40 6.04
C THR A 143 4.49 -23.87 6.07
N GLY A 144 3.83 -23.15 5.16
CA GLY A 144 3.99 -21.71 4.97
C GLY A 144 5.36 -21.31 4.38
N THR A 145 6.18 -22.29 3.99
CA THR A 145 7.53 -22.03 3.48
C THR A 145 7.46 -21.36 2.10
N PRO A 146 8.21 -20.26 1.84
CA PRO A 146 8.28 -19.67 0.51
C PRO A 146 8.76 -20.67 -0.56
N GLN A 147 8.05 -20.74 -1.68
CA GLN A 147 8.35 -21.61 -2.83
C GLN A 147 8.73 -20.84 -4.09
N GLY A 148 8.39 -19.55 -4.17
CA GLY A 148 8.69 -18.72 -5.33
C GLY A 148 8.15 -17.30 -5.20
N GLN A 149 8.42 -16.48 -6.22
CA GLN A 149 7.94 -15.11 -6.31
C GLN A 149 7.33 -14.87 -7.69
N VAL A 150 6.20 -14.17 -7.72
CA VAL A 150 5.52 -13.72 -8.93
C VAL A 150 5.58 -12.19 -8.93
N PRO A 151 6.60 -11.58 -9.58
CA PRO A 151 6.72 -10.15 -9.70
C PRO A 151 5.86 -9.60 -10.85
N GLY A 152 5.36 -8.38 -10.69
CA GLY A 152 4.71 -7.60 -11.73
C GLY A 152 4.83 -6.11 -11.43
N SER A 153 4.73 -5.28 -12.46
CA SER A 153 4.78 -3.82 -12.30
C SER A 153 3.89 -3.13 -13.33
N TYR A 154 3.40 -1.94 -12.99
CA TYR A 154 2.61 -1.10 -13.90
C TYR A 154 2.84 0.39 -13.63
N SER A 155 2.76 1.19 -14.70
CA SER A 155 2.80 2.65 -14.69
C SER A 155 1.97 3.17 -15.89
N PRO A 156 1.31 4.33 -15.79
CA PRO A 156 0.66 4.95 -16.94
C PRO A 156 1.74 5.51 -17.86
N GLY A 157 1.93 4.88 -19.03
CA GLY A 157 2.82 5.39 -20.08
C GLY A 157 4.00 4.50 -20.45
N GLU A 158 4.47 3.61 -19.56
CA GLU A 158 5.48 2.60 -19.94
C GLU A 158 4.76 1.42 -20.63
N GLY A 159 4.46 1.57 -21.92
CA GLY A 159 3.82 0.51 -22.71
C GLY A 159 2.97 0.93 -23.92
N ARG A 160 2.96 2.21 -24.29
CA ARG A 160 2.45 2.63 -25.60
C ARG A 160 3.59 2.55 -26.62
N ALA A 161 3.63 1.46 -27.39
CA ALA A 161 4.08 1.50 -28.78
C ALA A 161 2.87 1.87 -29.67
#